data_AF-A0A496ZLE8-F1
#
_entry.id   AF-A0A496ZLE8-F1
#
_cell.length_a   1.000
_cell.length_b   1.000
_cell.length_c   1.000
_cell.angle_alpha   90.00
_cell.angle_beta   90.00
_cell.angle_gamma   90.00
#
_symmetry.space_group_name_H-M   'P 1'
#
loop_
_entity.id
_entity.type
_entity.pdbx_description
1 polymer ?
#
loop_
_entity_poly.entity_id
_entity_poly.type
_entity_poly.pdbx_seq_one_letter_code
_entity_poly.pdbx_strand_id
1 'polypeptide(L)' 'MKNQRVLTKLENLEKEILKIKKGSEFKLSKKPISLKGILKGVKITEKDIQRAKKSLFKEIKI' A
#
# COMPACT_ATOMS: atom_id res chain seq x y z
N MET A 1 18.83 12.56 -25.56
CA MET A 1 19.84 11.95 -24.66
C MET A 1 19.63 12.20 -23.15
N LYS A 2 19.01 13.30 -22.69
CA LYS A 2 18.80 13.57 -21.25
C LYS A 2 17.86 12.55 -20.56
N ASN A 3 16.83 12.07 -21.25
CA ASN A 3 15.84 11.14 -20.69
C ASN A 3 16.42 9.73 -20.44
N GLN A 4 17.40 9.30 -21.23
CA GLN A 4 18.04 7.99 -21.04
C GLN A 4 18.73 7.90 -19.69
N ARG A 5 19.40 8.97 -19.27
CA ARG A 5 20.10 9.04 -17.98
C ARG A 5 19.12 9.02 -16.79
N VAL A 6 17.92 9.58 -16.97
CA VAL A 6 16.85 9.54 -15.96
C VAL A 6 16.26 8.14 -15.87
N LEU A 7 15.98 7.50 -17.01
CA LEU A 7 15.50 6.12 -17.07
C LEU A 7 16.46 5.13 -16.40
N THR A 8 17.76 5.20 -16.73
CA THR A 8 18.76 4.34 -16.08
C THR A 8 18.87 4.58 -14.58
N LYS A 9 18.70 5.82 -14.11
CA LYS A 9 18.65 6.11 -12.67
C LYS A 9 17.41 5.51 -12.00
N LEU A 10 16.26 5.57 -12.65
CA LEU A 10 15.02 4.96 -12.15
C LEU A 10 15.14 3.44 -12.05
N GLU A 11 15.68 2.80 -13.08
CA GLU A 11 15.92 1.34 -13.08
C GLU A 11 16.88 0.91 -11.98
N ASN A 12 17.92 1.70 -11.71
CA ASN A 12 18.86 1.42 -10.64
C ASN A 12 18.23 1.58 -9.25
N LEU A 13 17.43 2.63 -9.05
CA LEU A 13 16.67 2.82 -7.81
C LEU A 13 15.67 1.68 -7.58
N GLU A 14 15.00 1.21 -8.63
CA GLU A 14 14.06 0.08 -8.54
C GLU A 14 14.78 -1.21 -8.11
N LYS A 15 15.95 -1.49 -8.70
CA LYS A 15 16.79 -2.64 -8.32
C LYS A 15 17.29 -2.55 -6.88
N GLU A 16 17.68 -1.36 -6.42
CA GLU A 16 18.11 -1.12 -5.03
C GLU A 16 16.95 -1.32 -4.04
N ILE A 17 15.77 -0.76 -4.33
CA ILE A 17 14.56 -0.95 -3.50
C ILE A 17 14.20 -2.44 -3.41
N LEU A 18 14.28 -3.18 -4.53
CA LEU A 18 13.99 -4.61 -4.55
C LEU A 18 15.00 -5.41 -3.73
N LYS A 19 16.29 -5.05 -3.78
CA LYS A 19 17.34 -5.65 -2.93
C LYS A 19 17.10 -5.35 -1.46
N ILE A 20 16.73 -4.12 -1.10
CA ILE A 20 16.41 -3.74 0.29
C ILE A 20 15.18 -4.53 0.78
N LYS A 21 14.14 -4.68 -0.04
CA LYS A 21 12.95 -5.49 0.31
C LYS A 21 13.25 -6.98 0.47
N LYS A 22 14.20 -7.52 -0.28
CA LYS A 22 14.60 -8.93 -0.21
C LYS A 22 15.64 -9.21 0.89
N GLY A 23 16.53 -8.25 1.14
CA GLY A 23 17.64 -8.35 2.10
C GLY A 23 17.29 -7.87 3.51
N SER A 24 16.24 -7.06 3.67
CA SER A 24 15.57 -6.95 4.95
C SER A 24 14.81 -8.25 5.16
N GLU A 25 15.36 -9.12 5.99
CA GLU A 25 14.59 -10.14 6.69
C GLU A 25 13.53 -9.46 7.58
N PHE A 26 12.56 -8.76 6.97
CA PHE A 26 11.22 -8.78 7.52
C PHE A 26 10.76 -10.21 7.36
N LYS A 27 11.14 -11.03 8.35
CA LYS A 27 10.39 -12.22 8.71
C LYS A 27 8.97 -11.71 8.96
N LEU A 28 8.16 -11.68 7.91
CA LEU A 28 6.72 -11.74 7.99
C LEU A 28 6.44 -13.10 8.62
N SER A 29 6.64 -13.17 9.93
CA SER A 29 6.36 -14.33 10.78
C SER A 29 4.88 -14.67 10.77
N LYS A 30 4.05 -13.77 10.24
CA LYS A 30 2.64 -13.97 10.02
C LYS A 30 2.41 -14.31 8.55
N LYS A 31 1.91 -15.53 8.34
CA LYS A 31 1.34 -15.96 7.06
C LYS A 31 0.42 -14.85 6.52
N PRO A 32 0.42 -14.56 5.21
CA PRO A 32 -0.54 -13.65 4.62
C PRO A 32 -1.95 -14.15 4.93
N ILE A 33 -2.69 -13.41 5.76
CA ILE A 33 -4.08 -13.73 6.08
C ILE A 33 -4.99 -13.06 5.05
N SER A 34 -5.96 -13.81 4.55
CA SER A 34 -6.98 -13.29 3.65
C SER A 34 -7.93 -12.38 4.43
N LEU A 35 -7.97 -11.10 4.07
CA LEU A 35 -8.91 -10.14 4.66
C LEU A 35 -10.33 -10.28 4.07
N LYS A 36 -10.53 -11.16 3.07
CA LYS A 36 -11.80 -11.35 2.34
C LYS A 36 -12.99 -11.67 3.26
N GLY A 37 -12.72 -12.28 4.42
CA GLY A 37 -13.74 -12.66 5.40
C GLY A 37 -13.85 -11.73 6.62
N ILE A 38 -13.04 -10.68 6.75
CA ILE A 38 -12.97 -9.88 7.99
C ILE A 38 -14.30 -9.22 8.35
N LEU A 39 -15.11 -8.89 7.35
CA LEU A 39 -16.40 -8.26 7.55
C LEU A 39 -17.57 -9.25 7.51
N LYS A 40 -17.31 -10.56 7.40
CA LYS A 40 -18.37 -11.58 7.36
C LYS A 40 -19.07 -11.64 8.72
N GLY A 41 -20.37 -11.33 8.73
CA GLY A 41 -21.18 -11.28 9.97
C GLY A 41 -21.16 -9.94 10.70
N VAL A 42 -20.39 -8.96 10.22
CA VAL A 42 -20.44 -7.58 10.73
C VAL A 42 -21.60 -6.85 10.06
N LYS A 43 -22.53 -6.33 10.86
CA LYS A 43 -23.64 -5.51 10.35
C LYS A 43 -23.12 -4.09 10.07
N ILE A 44 -22.79 -3.82 8.81
CA ILE A 44 -22.34 -2.49 8.37
C ILE A 44 -23.56 -1.59 8.21
N THR A 45 -23.58 -0.47 8.92
CA THR A 45 -24.63 0.54 8.76
C THR A 45 -24.17 1.67 7.83
N GLU A 46 -25.12 2.42 7.28
CA GLU A 46 -24.81 3.59 6.45
C GLU A 46 -23.95 4.62 7.21
N LYS A 47 -24.19 4.78 8.52
CA LYS A 47 -23.40 5.66 9.38
C LYS A 47 -21.93 5.26 9.44
N ASP A 48 -21.65 3.96 9.47
CA ASP A 48 -20.29 3.44 9.47
C ASP A 48 -19.58 3.73 8.15
N ILE A 49 -20.30 3.59 7.02
CA ILE A 49 -19.80 3.92 5.68
C ILE A 49 -19.46 5.41 5.58
N GLN A 50 -20.36 6.29 6.03
CA GLN A 50 -20.15 7.74 5.96
C GLN A 50 -18.99 8.19 6.84
N ARG A 51 -18.85 7.62 8.04
CA ARG A 51 -17.72 7.89 8.94
C ARG A 51 -16.39 7.43 8.33
N ALA A 52 -16.36 6.25 7.71
CA ALA A 52 -15.18 5.72 7.06
C ALA A 52 -14.77 6.58 5.86
N LYS A 53 -15.73 6.99 5.00
CA LYS A 53 -15.48 7.90 3.87
C LYS A 53 -14.85 9.21 4.33
N LYS A 54 -15.40 9.85 5.37
CA LYS A 54 -14.84 11.09 5.94
C LYS A 54 -13.44 10.92 6.51
N SER A 55 -13.14 9.76 7.10
CA SER A 55 -11.82 9.48 7.67
C SER A 55 -10.77 9.18 6.61
N LEU A 56 -11.15 8.45 5.55
CA LEU A 56 -10.25 8.02 4.48
C LEU A 56 -9.98 9.14 3.47
N PHE A 57 -11.02 9.90 3.16
CA PHE A 57 -10.95 11.07 2.31
C PHE A 57 -11.14 12.30 3.20
N LYS A 58 -10.12 12.63 3.99
CA LYS A 58 -10.01 14.01 4.47
C LYS A 58 -10.02 14.88 3.22
N GLU A 59 -10.92 15.85 3.15
CA GLU A 59 -10.98 16.83 2.07
C GLU A 59 -9.56 17.28 1.76
N ILE A 60 -9.03 16.79 0.63
CA ILE A 60 -7.81 17.33 0.08
C ILE A 60 -8.26 18.69 -0.43
N LYS A 61 -7.98 19.74 0.35
CA LYS A 61 -8.02 21.11 -0.18
C LYS A 61 -6.94 21.16 -1.27
N ILE A 62 -7.37 20.89 -2.49
CA ILE A 62 -6.60 21.18 -3.70
C ILE A 62 -6.67 22.68 -3.92
#